data_AF-X6MSM2-F1
#
_entry.id   AF-X6MSM2-F1
#
_cell.length_a   1.000
_cell.length_b   1.000
_cell.length_c   1.000
_cell.angle_alpha   90.00
_cell.angle_beta   90.00
_cell.angle_gamma   90.00
#
_symmetry.space_group_name_H-M   'P 1'
#
loop_
_entity.id
_entity.type
_entity.pdbx_description
1 polymer ?
#
loop_
_entity_poly.entity_id
_entity_poly.type
_entity_poly.pdbx_seq_one_letter_code
_entity_poly.pdbx_strand_id
1 'polypeptide(L)'
;MMLGSLISAVDPVAVLVVLKTLSVDEQLKVILFGESVVNDAAAVVINRVFVQVADKANSVQGALALATPTIIGIAVGSIAIGTVCAFFFAWIFKNAYLRKYGEIEISVFLLAAFVPYAIADVCHLSGIMSVLFAGIMADFYTYHHLSKTAKHTTKHIVSAFANMSESFVFVYLGMAFFLEQRHDFKTGYSLLTL
;
A
#
# COMPACT_ATOMS: atom_id res chain seq x y z
N MET A 1 -6.73 -2.58 20.47
CA MET A 1 -5.56 -2.14 19.68
C MET A 1 -5.68 -2.56 18.21
N MET A 2 -5.99 -3.83 17.87
CA MET A 2 -6.28 -4.25 16.47
C MET A 2 -7.35 -3.37 15.78
N LEU A 3 -8.50 -3.16 16.43
CA LEU A 3 -9.58 -2.32 15.88
C LEU A 3 -9.13 -0.86 15.64
N GLY A 4 -8.24 -0.32 16.49
CA GLY A 4 -7.67 1.01 16.30
C GLY A 4 -6.68 1.08 15.13
N SER A 5 -5.87 0.05 14.93
CA SER A 5 -4.96 -0.04 13.77
C SER A 5 -5.71 -0.15 12.44
N LEU A 6 -6.86 -0.84 12.45
CA LEU A 6 -7.67 -1.05 11.26
C LEU A 6 -8.48 0.21 10.90
N ILE A 7 -9.03 0.90 11.90
CA ILE A 7 -9.78 2.17 11.70
C ILE A 7 -8.83 3.35 11.42
N SER A 8 -7.55 3.25 11.81
CA SER A 8 -6.55 4.30 11.50
C SER A 8 -6.18 4.37 10.02
N ALA A 9 -6.49 3.35 9.21
CA ALA A 9 -6.39 3.43 7.75
C ALA A 9 -7.45 4.42 7.23
N VAL A 10 -7.04 5.64 6.92
CA VAL A 10 -7.92 6.70 6.41
C VAL A 10 -7.91 6.62 4.88
N ASP A 11 -8.97 6.05 4.31
CA ASP A 11 -9.20 6.05 2.86
C ASP A 11 -9.84 7.40 2.44
N PRO A 12 -9.12 8.28 1.70
CA PRO A 12 -9.61 9.58 1.32
C PRO A 12 -10.36 9.53 -0.02
N VAL A 13 -10.61 8.35 -0.62
CA VAL A 13 -11.18 8.21 -1.97
C VAL A 13 -12.45 9.05 -2.15
N ALA A 14 -13.37 9.01 -1.18
CA ALA A 14 -14.59 9.82 -1.23
C ALA A 14 -14.31 11.33 -1.21
N VAL A 15 -13.32 11.76 -0.41
CA VAL A 15 -12.90 13.16 -0.31
C VAL A 15 -12.18 13.60 -1.59
N LEU A 16 -11.33 12.75 -2.17
CA LEU A 16 -10.64 13.02 -3.44
C LEU A 16 -11.61 13.20 -4.60
N VAL A 17 -12.70 12.42 -4.64
CA VAL A 17 -13.76 12.58 -5.66
C VAL A 17 -14.46 13.93 -5.52
N VAL A 18 -14.80 14.36 -4.30
CA VAL A 18 -15.42 15.66 -4.03
C VAL A 18 -14.46 16.83 -4.34
N LEU A 19 -13.19 16.70 -3.98
CA LEU A 19 -12.16 17.70 -4.29
C LEU A 19 -11.90 17.83 -5.79
N LYS A 20 -12.06 16.75 -6.56
CA LYS A 20 -11.96 16.78 -8.03
C LYS A 20 -13.07 17.62 -8.67
N THR A 21 -14.28 17.60 -8.11
CA THR A 21 -15.39 18.47 -8.54
C THR A 21 -15.21 19.94 -8.14
N LEU A 22 -14.45 20.22 -7.08
CA LEU A 22 -14.24 21.57 -6.55
C LEU A 22 -13.11 22.36 -7.23
N SER A 23 -12.48 21.83 -8.29
CA SER A 23 -11.34 22.47 -8.98
C SER A 23 -10.18 22.86 -8.05
N VAL A 24 -9.96 22.08 -6.98
CA VAL A 24 -8.88 22.32 -6.01
C VAL A 24 -7.52 21.96 -6.62
N ASP A 25 -6.46 22.63 -6.13
CA ASP A 25 -5.08 22.47 -6.58
C ASP A 25 -4.67 20.99 -6.68
N GLU A 26 -4.08 20.62 -7.82
CA GLU A 26 -3.54 19.27 -8.07
C GLU A 26 -2.48 18.88 -7.02
N GLN A 27 -1.75 19.84 -6.47
CA GLN A 27 -0.76 19.58 -5.43
C GLN A 27 -1.39 19.04 -4.15
N LEU A 28 -2.55 19.56 -3.74
CA LEU A 28 -3.23 19.10 -2.53
C LEU A 28 -3.75 17.67 -2.69
N LYS A 29 -4.27 17.33 -3.87
CA LYS A 29 -4.75 15.98 -4.19
C LYS A 29 -3.62 14.95 -4.11
N VAL A 30 -2.43 15.29 -4.62
CA VAL A 30 -1.25 14.40 -4.57
C VAL A 30 -0.76 14.21 -3.13
N ILE A 31 -0.72 15.27 -2.33
CA ILE A 31 -0.27 15.18 -0.93
C ILE A 31 -1.21 14.29 -0.11
N LEU A 32 -2.52 14.52 -0.20
CA LEU A 32 -3.52 13.75 0.55
C LEU A 32 -3.49 12.27 0.15
N PHE A 33 -3.38 11.97 -1.14
CA PHE A 33 -3.24 10.59 -1.62
C PHE A 33 -1.96 9.93 -1.09
N GLY A 34 -0.83 10.66 -1.11
CA GLY A 34 0.45 10.17 -0.60
C GLY A 34 0.40 9.86 0.90
N GLU A 35 -0.22 10.74 1.70
CA GLU A 35 -0.41 10.54 3.14
C GLU A 35 -1.20 9.26 3.44
N SER A 36 -2.34 9.09 2.78
CA SER A 36 -3.19 7.91 2.99
C SER A 36 -2.51 6.60 2.62
N VAL A 37 -1.79 6.55 1.48
CA VAL A 37 -1.08 5.32 1.07
C VAL A 37 0.04 4.96 2.05
N VAL A 38 0.80 5.94 2.55
CA VAL A 38 1.84 5.70 3.56
C VAL A 38 1.22 5.23 4.88
N ASN A 39 0.11 5.85 5.28
CA ASN A 39 -0.61 5.49 6.49
C ASN A 39 -1.19 4.06 6.43
N ASP A 40 -1.77 3.66 5.29
CA ASP A 40 -2.27 2.29 5.10
C ASP A 40 -1.15 1.25 5.21
N ALA A 41 0.00 1.55 4.59
CA ALA A 41 1.17 0.67 4.69
C ALA A 41 1.67 0.55 6.14
N ALA A 42 1.70 1.66 6.90
CA ALA A 42 2.07 1.67 8.31
C ALA A 42 1.06 0.88 9.17
N ALA A 43 -0.24 1.07 8.94
CA ALA A 43 -1.31 0.36 9.64
C ALA A 43 -1.18 -1.16 9.47
N VAL A 44 -0.85 -1.65 8.27
CA VAL A 44 -0.64 -3.08 8.04
C VAL A 44 0.58 -3.61 8.81
N VAL A 45 1.70 -2.85 8.85
CA VAL A 45 2.90 -3.24 9.62
C VAL A 45 2.56 -3.35 11.11
N ILE A 46 1.89 -2.33 11.64
CA ILE A 46 1.49 -2.25 13.04
C ILE A 46 0.56 -3.43 13.38
N ASN A 47 -0.45 -3.70 12.55
CA ASN A 47 -1.36 -4.82 12.75
C ASN A 47 -0.64 -6.19 12.72
N ARG A 48 0.27 -6.41 11.76
CA ARG A 48 1.07 -7.66 11.70
C ARG A 48 1.88 -7.88 12.98
N VAL A 49 2.55 -6.85 13.49
CA VAL A 49 3.33 -6.97 14.74
C VAL A 49 2.41 -7.22 15.93
N PHE A 50 1.26 -6.55 16.00
CA PHE A 50 0.32 -6.76 17.09
C PHE A 50 -0.21 -8.19 17.13
N VAL A 51 -0.53 -8.80 15.98
CA VAL A 51 -0.94 -10.21 15.92
C VAL A 51 0.18 -11.13 16.45
N GLN A 52 1.43 -10.91 16.01
CA GLN A 52 2.56 -11.72 16.46
C GLN A 52 2.87 -11.59 17.96
N VAL A 53 2.63 -10.41 18.54
CA VAL A 53 2.87 -10.14 19.96
C VAL A 53 1.69 -10.60 20.82
N ALA A 54 0.46 -10.53 20.30
CA ALA A 54 -0.74 -11.00 20.99
C ALA A 54 -0.65 -12.50 21.32
N ASP A 55 -0.04 -13.30 20.44
CA ASP A 55 0.16 -14.74 20.68
C ASP A 55 1.25 -15.07 21.71
N LYS A 56 2.14 -14.11 22.04
CA LYS A 56 3.35 -14.36 22.85
C LYS A 56 3.38 -13.68 24.21
N ALA A 57 2.58 -12.64 24.44
CA ALA A 57 2.70 -11.80 25.63
C ALA A 57 1.58 -12.05 26.66
N ASN A 58 1.95 -12.48 27.87
CA ASN A 58 1.04 -12.62 29.02
C ASN A 58 0.69 -11.28 29.72
N SER A 59 1.32 -10.16 29.34
CA SER A 59 1.10 -8.84 29.94
C SER A 59 1.22 -7.71 28.91
N VAL A 60 0.32 -6.73 29.00
CA VAL A 60 0.19 -5.58 28.08
C VAL A 60 1.47 -4.72 28.06
N GLN A 61 2.16 -4.61 29.20
CA GLN A 61 3.33 -3.74 29.33
C GLN A 61 4.59 -4.39 28.72
N GLY A 62 4.71 -5.71 28.79
CA GLY A 62 5.75 -6.48 28.09
C GLY A 62 5.51 -6.54 26.57
N ALA A 63 4.24 -6.59 26.16
CA ALA A 63 3.85 -6.53 24.76
C ALA A 63 4.27 -5.21 24.09
N LEU A 64 4.05 -4.07 24.74
CA LEU A 64 4.42 -2.76 24.20
C LEU A 64 5.93 -2.57 24.07
N ALA A 65 6.69 -3.03 25.07
CA ALA A 65 8.15 -2.92 25.11
C ALA A 65 8.81 -3.74 23.98
N LEU A 66 8.24 -4.90 23.63
CA LEU A 66 8.71 -5.72 22.52
C LEU A 66 8.19 -5.24 21.16
N ALA A 67 6.94 -4.77 21.08
CA ALA A 67 6.34 -4.36 19.81
C ALA A 67 7.02 -3.13 19.19
N THR A 68 7.39 -2.14 20.01
CA THR A 68 7.96 -0.87 19.54
C THR A 68 9.24 -1.04 18.69
N PRO A 69 10.30 -1.73 19.17
CA PRO A 69 11.50 -1.96 18.37
C PRO A 69 11.23 -2.87 17.16
N THR A 70 10.31 -3.83 17.26
CA THR A 70 9.96 -4.72 16.14
C THR A 70 9.25 -3.99 15.01
N ILE A 71 8.32 -3.08 15.32
CA ILE A 71 7.65 -2.24 14.31
C ILE A 71 8.66 -1.39 13.58
N ILE A 72 9.57 -0.71 14.30
CA ILE A 72 10.60 0.12 13.70
C ILE A 72 11.55 -0.73 12.84
N GLY A 73 11.98 -1.88 13.34
CA GLY A 73 12.86 -2.79 12.61
C GLY A 73 12.24 -3.29 11.30
N ILE A 74 10.97 -3.70 11.33
CA ILE A 74 10.25 -4.15 10.14
C ILE A 74 10.03 -2.99 9.16
N ALA A 75 9.64 -1.81 9.64
CA ALA A 75 9.45 -0.64 8.80
C ALA A 75 10.75 -0.23 8.08
N VAL A 76 11.85 -0.06 8.82
CA VAL A 76 13.16 0.31 8.28
C VAL A 76 13.69 -0.76 7.33
N GLY A 77 13.59 -2.04 7.69
CA GLY A 77 13.99 -3.16 6.83
C GLY A 77 13.22 -3.18 5.50
N SER A 78 11.90 -2.96 5.55
CA SER A 78 11.05 -2.94 4.36
C SER A 78 11.41 -1.78 3.42
N ILE A 79 11.65 -0.59 3.99
CA ILE A 79 12.09 0.61 3.25
C ILE A 79 13.45 0.35 2.59
N ALA A 80 14.40 -0.24 3.32
CA ALA A 80 15.73 -0.55 2.80
C ALA A 80 15.66 -1.52 1.61
N ILE A 81 14.88 -2.59 1.70
CA ILE A 81 14.69 -3.53 0.58
C ILE A 81 14.04 -2.84 -0.62
N GLY A 82 13.02 -2.01 -0.39
CA GLY A 82 12.31 -1.30 -1.45
C GLY A 82 13.24 -0.37 -2.23
N THR A 83 14.04 0.42 -1.50
CA THR A 83 15.01 1.35 -2.10
C THR A 83 16.12 0.63 -2.86
N VAL A 84 16.72 -0.42 -2.29
CA VAL A 84 17.76 -1.23 -2.96
C VAL A 84 17.24 -1.86 -4.25
N CYS A 85 16.04 -2.45 -4.22
CA CYS A 85 15.43 -3.01 -5.42
C CYS A 85 15.16 -1.94 -6.47
N ALA A 86 14.67 -0.76 -6.09
CA ALA A 86 14.44 0.34 -7.02
C ALA A 86 15.75 0.83 -7.68
N PHE A 87 16.84 0.92 -6.93
CA PHE A 87 18.16 1.25 -7.50
C PHE A 87 18.65 0.17 -8.47
N PHE A 88 18.45 -1.10 -8.14
CA PHE A 88 18.80 -2.22 -9.01
C PHE A 88 18.04 -2.17 -10.34
N PHE A 89 16.72 -1.94 -10.30
CA PHE A 89 15.91 -1.78 -11.50
C PHE A 89 16.29 -0.52 -12.27
N ALA A 90 16.51 0.62 -11.62
CA ALA A 90 16.97 1.85 -12.27
C ALA A 90 18.30 1.62 -13.03
N TRP A 91 19.22 0.84 -12.45
CA TRP A 91 20.46 0.45 -13.10
C TRP A 91 20.21 -0.45 -14.34
N ILE A 92 19.30 -1.41 -14.25
CA ILE A 92 18.88 -2.23 -15.41
C ILE A 92 18.31 -1.35 -16.53
N PHE A 93 17.37 -0.44 -16.21
CA PHE A 93 16.76 0.45 -17.20
C PHE A 93 17.80 1.36 -17.87
N LYS A 94 18.82 1.79 -17.13
CA LYS A 94 19.93 2.60 -17.66
C LYS A 94 20.85 1.79 -18.58
N ASN A 95 21.20 0.56 -18.20
CA ASN A 95 22.24 -0.21 -18.89
C ASN A 95 21.72 -1.09 -20.04
N ALA A 96 20.47 -1.55 -19.97
CA ALA A 96 19.93 -2.56 -20.88
C ALA A 96 19.42 -1.99 -22.23
N TYR A 97 19.56 -0.68 -22.49
CA TYR A 97 19.07 -0.01 -23.72
C TYR A 97 17.63 -0.43 -24.12
N LEU A 98 16.76 -0.67 -23.13
CA LEU A 98 15.41 -1.23 -23.29
C LEU A 98 14.48 -0.35 -24.14
N ARG A 99 14.84 0.92 -24.36
CA ARG A 99 14.11 1.87 -25.21
C ARG A 99 13.87 1.37 -26.64
N LYS A 100 14.66 0.41 -27.14
CA LYS A 100 14.49 -0.17 -28.48
C LYS A 100 13.32 -1.17 -28.55
N TYR A 101 12.90 -1.75 -27.42
CA TYR A 101 11.87 -2.78 -27.34
C TYR A 101 10.83 -2.41 -26.27
N GLY A 102 9.80 -1.67 -26.67
CA GLY A 102 8.80 -1.12 -25.74
C GLY A 102 8.03 -2.17 -24.92
N GLU A 103 7.79 -3.36 -25.48
CA GLU A 103 7.08 -4.46 -24.78
C GLU A 103 7.89 -5.00 -23.59
N ILE A 104 9.20 -5.15 -23.77
CA ILE A 104 10.11 -5.64 -22.72
C ILE A 104 10.26 -4.56 -21.64
N GLU A 105 10.35 -3.28 -22.04
CA GLU A 105 10.42 -2.14 -21.12
C GLU A 105 9.22 -2.10 -20.15
N ILE A 106 8.00 -2.29 -20.67
CA ILE A 106 6.76 -2.33 -19.86
C ILE A 106 6.75 -3.57 -18.96
N SER A 107 7.13 -4.74 -19.48
CA SER A 107 7.13 -5.99 -18.72
C SER A 107 8.11 -5.94 -17.54
N VAL A 108 9.32 -5.42 -17.77
CA VAL A 108 10.33 -5.22 -16.71
C VAL A 108 9.85 -4.20 -15.69
N PHE A 109 9.11 -3.18 -16.10
CA PHE A 109 8.53 -2.20 -15.16
C PHE A 109 7.48 -2.85 -14.24
N LEU A 110 6.60 -3.69 -14.77
CA LEU A 110 5.62 -4.42 -13.97
C LEU A 110 6.32 -5.39 -13.00
N LEU A 111 7.38 -6.07 -13.44
CA LEU A 111 8.21 -6.90 -12.57
C LEU A 111 8.89 -6.07 -11.47
N ALA A 112 9.36 -4.86 -11.78
CA ALA A 112 9.98 -3.96 -10.81
C ALA A 112 9.01 -3.54 -9.69
N ALA A 113 7.70 -3.54 -9.94
CA ALA A 113 6.69 -3.31 -8.92
C ALA A 113 6.43 -4.55 -8.04
N PHE A 114 6.56 -5.77 -8.58
CA PHE A 114 6.26 -7.01 -7.85
C PHE A 114 7.46 -7.61 -7.10
N VAL A 115 8.68 -7.51 -7.63
CA VAL A 115 9.87 -8.13 -7.02
C VAL A 115 10.18 -7.61 -5.61
N PRO A 116 10.11 -6.30 -5.30
CA PRO A 116 10.33 -5.79 -3.94
C PRO A 116 9.35 -6.39 -2.93
N TYR A 117 8.09 -6.62 -3.34
CA TYR A 117 7.08 -7.29 -2.52
C TYR A 117 7.54 -8.68 -2.10
N ALA A 118 7.90 -9.49 -3.09
CA ALA A 118 8.22 -10.90 -2.89
C ALA A 118 9.48 -11.07 -2.02
N ILE A 119 10.51 -10.25 -2.25
CA ILE A 119 11.74 -10.27 -1.45
C ILE A 119 11.44 -9.90 0.00
N ALA A 120 10.68 -8.82 0.23
CA ALA A 120 10.32 -8.41 1.58
C ALA A 120 9.47 -9.45 2.32
N ASP A 121 8.55 -10.14 1.64
CA ASP A 121 7.72 -11.18 2.26
C ASP A 121 8.55 -12.42 2.66
N VAL A 122 9.51 -12.84 1.83
CA VAL A 122 10.47 -13.93 2.15
C VAL A 122 11.36 -13.55 3.33
N CYS A 123 11.72 -12.27 3.48
CA CYS A 123 12.48 -11.77 4.62
C CYS A 123 11.62 -11.55 5.89
N HIS A 124 10.34 -11.94 5.89
CA HIS A 124 9.38 -11.68 6.97
C HIS A 124 9.19 -10.20 7.30
N LEU A 125 9.37 -9.32 6.30
CA LEU A 125 9.16 -7.88 6.39
C LEU A 125 7.80 -7.48 5.78
N SER A 126 7.53 -6.19 5.65
CA SER A 126 6.30 -5.68 5.04
C SER A 126 6.48 -5.52 3.53
N GLY A 127 5.95 -6.48 2.77
CA GLY A 127 5.92 -6.41 1.30
C GLY A 127 5.23 -5.16 0.76
N ILE A 128 4.10 -4.75 1.36
CA ILE A 128 3.34 -3.57 0.94
C ILE A 128 4.17 -2.30 1.12
N MET A 129 4.82 -2.15 2.27
CA MET A 129 5.69 -1.00 2.55
C MET A 129 6.92 -1.00 1.63
N SER A 130 7.47 -2.17 1.32
CA SER A 130 8.62 -2.29 0.40
C SER A 130 8.28 -1.85 -1.02
N VAL A 131 7.13 -2.30 -1.56
CA VAL A 131 6.64 -1.88 -2.90
C VAL A 131 6.35 -0.40 -2.95
N LEU A 132 5.75 0.16 -1.89
CA LEU A 132 5.46 1.60 -1.83
C LEU A 132 6.74 2.41 -2.00
N PHE A 133 7.77 2.13 -1.20
CA PHE A 133 9.04 2.85 -1.28
C PHE A 133 9.79 2.55 -2.57
N ALA A 134 9.70 1.33 -3.10
CA ALA A 134 10.25 1.01 -4.41
C ALA A 134 9.58 1.81 -5.54
N GLY A 135 8.26 2.00 -5.48
CA GLY A 135 7.48 2.80 -6.43
C GLY A 135 7.84 4.29 -6.35
N ILE A 136 7.95 4.84 -5.14
CA ILE A 136 8.41 6.23 -4.92
C ILE A 136 9.79 6.43 -5.54
N MET A 137 10.75 5.55 -5.24
CA MET A 137 12.10 5.63 -5.81
C MET A 137 12.11 5.40 -7.32
N ALA A 138 11.25 4.53 -7.84
CA ALA A 138 11.12 4.32 -9.28
C ALA A 138 10.60 5.56 -9.99
N ASP A 139 9.72 6.36 -9.38
CA ASP A 139 9.28 7.65 -9.95
C ASP A 139 10.44 8.65 -10.03
N PHE A 140 11.27 8.75 -8.99
CA PHE A 140 12.45 9.63 -9.01
C PHE A 140 13.51 9.19 -10.03
N TYR A 141 13.92 7.92 -10.01
CA TYR A 141 15.08 7.44 -10.77
C TYR A 141 14.73 6.75 -12.08
N THR A 142 13.73 5.87 -12.08
CA THR A 142 13.44 4.99 -13.22
C THR A 142 12.57 5.71 -14.25
N TYR A 143 11.54 6.43 -13.80
CA TYR A 143 10.59 7.11 -14.67
C TYR A 143 11.27 8.13 -15.59
N HIS A 144 12.35 8.79 -15.17
CA HIS A 144 13.10 9.69 -16.04
C HIS A 144 13.80 8.97 -17.22
N HIS A 145 14.17 7.70 -17.06
CA HIS A 145 14.86 6.92 -18.08
C HIS A 145 13.90 6.23 -19.08
N LEU A 146 12.63 6.05 -18.72
CA LEU A 146 11.63 5.43 -19.59
C LEU A 146 11.37 6.23 -20.89
N SER A 147 11.03 5.51 -21.96
CA SER A 147 10.52 6.07 -23.22
C SER A 147 9.15 6.72 -23.04
N LYS A 148 8.81 7.74 -23.85
CA LYS A 148 7.51 8.44 -23.77
C LYS A 148 6.33 7.49 -23.98
N THR A 149 6.45 6.55 -24.91
CA THR A 149 5.42 5.54 -25.19
C THR A 149 5.22 4.58 -24.01
N ALA A 150 6.31 4.14 -23.40
CA ALA A 150 6.26 3.24 -22.25
C ALA A 150 5.66 3.92 -21.01
N LYS A 151 5.99 5.19 -20.74
CA LYS A 151 5.37 5.98 -19.66
C LYS A 151 3.85 6.03 -19.78
N HIS A 152 3.35 6.37 -20.96
CA HIS A 152 1.91 6.49 -21.18
C HIS A 152 1.22 5.13 -21.03
N THR A 153 1.77 4.09 -21.65
CA THR A 153 1.19 2.74 -21.62
C THR A 153 1.18 2.15 -20.22
N THR A 154 2.30 2.22 -19.51
CA THR A 154 2.41 1.75 -18.12
C THR A 154 1.45 2.48 -17.20
N LYS A 155 1.30 3.81 -17.33
CA LYS A 155 0.34 4.58 -16.53
C LYS A 155 -1.08 4.08 -16.73
N HIS A 156 -1.51 3.85 -17.98
CA HIS A 156 -2.84 3.32 -18.27
C HIS A 156 -3.05 1.92 -17.73
N ILE A 157 -2.05 1.04 -17.88
CA ILE A 157 -2.11 -0.32 -17.34
C ILE A 157 -2.26 -0.30 -15.82
N VAL A 158 -1.37 0.41 -15.11
CA VAL A 158 -1.39 0.48 -13.65
C VAL A 158 -2.69 1.12 -13.14
N SER A 159 -3.17 2.20 -13.77
CA SER A 159 -4.45 2.82 -13.41
C SER A 159 -5.65 1.90 -13.65
N ALA A 160 -5.66 1.12 -14.75
CA ALA A 160 -6.73 0.16 -15.01
C ALA A 160 -6.74 -0.96 -13.97
N PHE A 161 -5.58 -1.51 -13.61
CA PHE A 161 -5.47 -2.51 -12.55
C PHE A 161 -5.86 -1.97 -11.18
N ALA A 162 -5.50 -0.73 -10.85
CA ALA A 162 -5.91 -0.08 -9.60
C ALA A 162 -7.43 0.04 -9.51
N ASN A 163 -8.09 0.60 -10.53
CA ASN A 163 -9.55 0.76 -10.56
C ASN A 163 -10.29 -0.59 -10.49
N MET A 164 -9.75 -1.62 -11.16
CA MET A 164 -10.30 -2.97 -11.10
C MET A 164 -10.17 -3.58 -9.71
N SER A 165 -9.01 -3.41 -9.07
CA SER A 165 -8.75 -3.90 -7.70
C SER A 165 -9.64 -3.20 -6.68
N GLU A 166 -9.80 -1.88 -6.80
CA GLU A 166 -10.70 -1.09 -5.95
C GLU A 166 -12.15 -1.58 -6.08
N SER A 167 -12.63 -1.77 -7.30
CA SER A 167 -13.97 -2.31 -7.56
C SER A 167 -14.17 -3.69 -6.93
N PHE A 168 -13.16 -4.57 -7.02
CA PHE A 168 -13.22 -5.89 -6.38
C PHE A 168 -13.24 -5.81 -4.86
N VAL A 169 -12.44 -4.95 -4.24
CA VAL A 169 -12.42 -4.76 -2.78
C VAL A 169 -13.78 -4.24 -2.30
N PHE A 170 -14.38 -3.29 -3.00
CA PHE A 170 -15.73 -2.79 -2.68
C PHE A 170 -16.80 -3.87 -2.76
N VAL A 171 -16.83 -4.63 -3.86
CA VAL A 171 -17.80 -5.73 -4.03
C VAL A 171 -17.59 -6.81 -2.96
N TYR A 172 -16.32 -7.15 -2.65
CA TYR A 172 -15.98 -8.12 -1.63
C TYR A 172 -16.44 -7.68 -0.23
N LEU A 173 -16.16 -6.42 0.16
CA LEU A 173 -16.63 -5.86 1.43
C LEU A 173 -18.15 -5.84 1.52
N GLY A 174 -18.83 -5.46 0.44
CA GLY A 174 -20.29 -5.50 0.36
C GLY A 174 -20.83 -6.93 0.56
N MET A 175 -20.28 -7.91 -0.14
CA MET A 175 -20.67 -9.31 0.00
C MET A 175 -20.39 -9.85 1.41
N ALA A 176 -19.21 -9.58 1.98
CA ALA A 176 -18.83 -10.00 3.32
C ALA A 176 -19.83 -9.47 4.37
N PHE A 177 -20.19 -8.19 4.27
CA PHE A 177 -21.20 -7.57 5.13
C PHE A 177 -22.58 -8.25 5.03
N PHE A 178 -23.02 -8.59 3.82
CA PHE A 178 -24.30 -9.28 3.62
C PHE A 178 -24.30 -10.74 4.09
N LEU A 179 -23.15 -11.43 4.05
CA LEU A 179 -23.02 -12.83 4.47
C LEU A 179 -22.85 -12.98 5.99
N GLU A 180 -22.39 -11.96 6.70
CA GLU A 180 -22.18 -11.97 8.15
C GLU A 180 -23.48 -11.81 8.97
N GLN A 181 -24.61 -12.33 8.46
CA GLN A 181 -25.88 -12.43 9.20
C GLN A 181 -25.86 -13.52 10.29
N ARG A 182 -24.97 -13.39 11.28
CA ARG A 182 -25.26 -13.82 12.66
C ARG A 182 -25.52 -12.57 13.50
N HIS A 183 -26.61 -11.89 13.19
CA HIS A 183 -27.12 -10.83 14.03
C HIS A 183 -27.86 -11.44 15.24
N ASP A 184 -27.21 -11.46 16.40
CA ASP A 184 -27.93 -11.18 17.66
C ASP A 184 -28.33 -9.69 17.63
N PHE A 185 -29.35 -9.35 16.82
CA PHE A 185 -29.95 -8.02 16.80
C PHE A 185 -30.63 -7.80 18.16
N LYS A 186 -29.89 -7.28 19.14
CA LYS A 186 -30.49 -6.64 20.32
C LYS A 186 -30.96 -5.25 19.90
N THR A 187 -32.20 -5.19 19.43
CA THR A 187 -32.95 -4.01 18.95
C THR A 187 -32.95 -2.81 19.93
N GLY A 188 -32.48 -2.99 21.17
CA GLY A 188 -32.47 -1.94 22.20
C GLY A 188 -31.44 -0.81 21.99
N TYR A 189 -30.34 -1.04 21.28
CA TYR A 189 -29.28 -0.02 21.15
C TYR A 189 -29.53 1.00 20.03
N SER A 190 -30.34 0.66 19.01
CA SER A 190 -30.65 1.59 17.92
C SER A 190 -31.59 2.73 18.32
N LEU A 191 -32.33 2.60 19.42
CA LEU A 191 -33.28 3.62 19.88
C LEU A 191 -32.64 4.72 20.73
N LEU A 192 -31.40 4.52 21.20
CA LEU A 192 -30.71 5.45 22.12
C LEU A 192 -29.76 6.42 21.39
N THR A 193 -29.56 6.24 20.09
CA THR A 193 -28.67 7.04 19.23
C THR A 193 -29.41 7.86 18.17
N LEU A 194 -30.74 7.94 18.25
CA LEU A 194 -31.57 8.85 17.46
C LEU A 194 -32.06 9.97 18.39
#